data_AF-A0A6I1F071-F1
#
_entry.id   AF-A0A6I1F071-F1
#
_cell.length_a   1.000
_cell.length_b   1.000
_cell.length_c   1.000
_cell.angle_alpha   90.00
_cell.angle_beta   90.00
_cell.angle_gamma   90.00
#
_symmetry.space_group_name_H-M   'P 1'
#
loop_
_entity.id
_entity.type
_entity.pdbx_description
1 polymer ?
#
loop_
_entity_poly.entity_id
_entity_poly.type
_entity_poly.pdbx_seq_one_letter_code
_entity_poly.pdbx_strand_id
1 'polypeptide(L)'
;MKDYEGQDKHKEHRGKRHHHGAKTFRRGRAMDFLERLKVKRSTLKQQLEADQYQEIKQVILGELKAIEAVIDEYTKHFELHEAIVEKGACQIDSEEKNKEKE
;
A
#
# COMPACT_ATOMS: atom_id res chain seq x y z
N MET A 1 -33.33 -57.78 3.23
CA MET A 1 -32.08 -57.36 3.89
C MET A 1 -31.64 -56.09 3.18
N LYS A 2 -31.50 -54.98 3.91
CA LYS A 2 -31.17 -53.65 3.39
C LYS A 2 -29.67 -53.44 3.60
N ASP A 3 -28.91 -53.39 2.52
CA ASP A 3 -27.49 -53.04 2.58
C ASP A 3 -27.32 -51.71 1.83
N TYR A 4 -27.42 -50.62 2.61
CA TYR A 4 -27.05 -49.27 2.18
C TYR A 4 -25.54 -49.11 2.36
N GLU A 5 -24.76 -49.25 1.29
CA GLU A 5 -23.38 -48.78 1.28
C GLU A 5 -23.32 -47.41 0.60
N GLY A 6 -23.45 -46.38 1.42
CA GLY A 6 -23.10 -45.01 1.05
C GLY A 6 -21.58 -44.88 1.00
N GLN A 7 -21.05 -44.45 -0.15
CA GLN A 7 -19.71 -43.88 -0.22
C GLN A 7 -19.77 -42.52 -0.91
N ASP A 8 -20.28 -41.56 -0.16
CA ASP A 8 -19.92 -40.15 -0.28
C ASP A 8 -18.41 -40.01 -0.09
N LYS A 9 -17.68 -39.74 -1.18
CA LYS A 9 -16.33 -39.17 -1.12
C LYS A 9 -16.22 -37.96 -2.03
N HIS A 10 -17.11 -36.99 -1.82
CA HIS A 10 -16.80 -35.60 -2.06
C HIS A 10 -15.78 -35.13 -1.01
N LYS A 11 -14.49 -35.08 -1.38
CA LYS A 11 -13.55 -34.16 -0.73
C LYS A 11 -12.81 -33.37 -1.81
N GLU A 12 -13.48 -32.29 -2.19
CA GLU A 12 -12.85 -31.12 -2.79
C GLU A 12 -11.64 -30.72 -1.95
N HIS A 13 -10.44 -30.85 -2.53
CA HIS A 13 -9.29 -30.07 -2.10
C HIS A 13 -9.06 -28.95 -3.11
N ARG A 14 -10.06 -28.07 -3.26
CA ARG A 14 -9.90 -26.74 -3.84
C ARG A 14 -9.69 -25.73 -2.71
N GLY A 15 -8.60 -24.97 -2.78
CA GLY A 15 -8.52 -23.67 -2.12
C GLY A 15 -7.68 -23.59 -0.85
N LYS A 16 -6.36 -23.78 -0.95
CA LYS A 16 -5.42 -23.19 0.01
C LYS A 16 -4.30 -22.45 -0.73
N ARG A 17 -4.66 -21.41 -1.47
CA ARG A 17 -3.71 -20.45 -2.07
C ARG A 17 -4.19 -19.00 -1.99
N HIS A 18 -5.10 -18.62 -1.12
CA HIS A 18 -5.62 -17.24 -1.11
C HIS A 18 -5.59 -16.66 0.30
N HIS A 19 -4.49 -16.02 0.71
CA HIS A 19 -4.57 -15.01 1.78
C HIS A 19 -3.46 -13.96 1.76
N HIS A 20 -2.31 -14.19 1.11
CA HIS A 20 -1.23 -13.18 1.08
C HIS A 20 -1.36 -12.12 -0.03
N GLY A 21 -1.99 -12.43 -1.18
CA GLY A 21 -2.09 -11.46 -2.28
C GLY A 21 -3.06 -10.29 -2.03
N ALA A 22 -4.12 -10.50 -1.25
CA ALA A 22 -5.10 -9.45 -0.99
C ALA A 22 -4.54 -8.32 -0.11
N LYS A 23 -3.63 -8.64 0.84
CA LYS A 23 -2.99 -7.65 1.72
C LYS A 23 -1.96 -6.81 0.95
N THR A 24 -1.18 -7.43 0.07
CA THR A 24 -0.19 -6.73 -0.76
C THR A 24 -0.84 -5.85 -1.83
N PHE A 25 -1.94 -6.30 -2.44
CA PHE A 25 -2.71 -5.48 -3.37
C PHE A 25 -3.30 -4.25 -2.69
N ARG A 26 -3.95 -4.41 -1.52
CA ARG A 26 -4.51 -3.28 -0.77
C ARG A 26 -3.43 -2.27 -0.37
N ARG A 27 -2.27 -2.73 0.10
CA ARG A 27 -1.13 -1.86 0.41
C ARG A 27 -0.58 -1.15 -0.82
N GLY A 28 -0.43 -1.85 -1.95
CA GLY A 28 0.01 -1.25 -3.21
C GLY A 28 -0.93 -0.14 -3.67
N ARG A 29 -2.24 -0.41 -3.68
CA ARG A 29 -3.27 0.60 -4.02
C ARG A 29 -3.28 1.78 -3.04
N ALA A 30 -2.99 1.53 -1.76
CA ALA A 30 -2.89 2.60 -0.77
C ALA A 30 -1.67 3.49 -1.00
N MET A 31 -0.54 2.90 -1.36
CA MET A 31 0.66 3.67 -1.74
C MET A 31 0.44 4.50 -3.01
N ASP A 32 -0.18 3.94 -4.05
CA ASP A 32 -0.51 4.68 -5.28
C ASP A 32 -1.40 5.90 -4.97
N PHE A 33 -2.36 5.73 -4.05
CA PHE A 33 -3.26 6.82 -3.67
C PHE A 33 -2.53 7.90 -2.87
N LEU A 34 -1.68 7.50 -1.92
CA LEU A 34 -0.83 8.41 -1.15
C LEU A 34 0.10 9.22 -2.07
N GLU A 35 0.68 8.59 -3.09
CA GLU A 35 1.50 9.27 -4.10
C GLU A 35 0.70 10.37 -4.83
N ARG A 36 -0.53 10.08 -5.25
CA ARG A 36 -1.40 11.09 -5.89
C ARG A 36 -1.68 12.27 -4.96
N LEU A 37 -1.90 12.03 -3.67
CA LEU A 37 -2.09 13.10 -2.69
C LEU A 37 -0.82 13.96 -2.53
N LYS A 38 0.36 13.33 -2.52
CA LYS A 38 1.65 14.05 -2.45
C LYS A 38 1.89 14.92 -3.69
N VAL A 39 1.52 14.44 -4.89
CA VAL A 39 1.57 15.25 -6.11
C VAL A 39 0.68 16.48 -5.98
N LYS A 40 -0.60 16.30 -5.58
CA LYS A 40 -1.52 17.42 -5.37
C LYS A 40 -0.99 18.45 -4.37
N ARG A 41 -0.45 17.97 -3.24
CA ARG A 41 0.20 18.82 -2.23
C ARG A 41 1.35 19.63 -2.83
N SER A 42 2.19 19.01 -3.65
CA SER A 42 3.30 19.68 -4.34
C SER A 42 2.80 20.76 -5.28
N THR A 43 1.77 20.47 -6.08
CA THR A 43 1.16 21.43 -6.99
C THR A 43 0.58 22.63 -6.25
N LEU A 44 -0.16 22.42 -5.16
CA LEU A 44 -0.72 23.51 -4.34
C LEU A 44 0.39 24.39 -3.74
N LYS A 45 1.50 23.80 -3.30
CA LYS A 45 2.66 24.58 -2.83
C LYS A 45 3.27 25.45 -3.92
N GLN A 46 3.44 24.92 -5.12
CA GLN A 46 3.92 25.70 -6.27
C GLN A 46 2.97 26.84 -6.62
N GLN A 47 1.65 26.62 -6.52
CA GLN A 47 0.66 27.68 -6.76
C GLN A 47 0.74 28.79 -5.71
N LEU A 48 1.07 28.48 -4.45
CA LEU A 48 1.23 29.50 -3.40
C LEU A 48 2.43 30.44 -3.63
N GLU A 49 3.42 29.97 -4.39
CA GLU A 49 4.62 30.73 -4.77
C GLU A 49 4.41 31.58 -6.02
N ALA A 50 3.38 31.29 -6.83
CA ALA A 50 3.13 31.99 -8.08
C ALA A 50 2.20 33.21 -7.89
N ASP A 51 2.64 34.36 -8.38
CA ASP A 51 1.92 35.64 -8.23
C ASP A 51 0.55 35.69 -8.91
N GLN A 52 0.35 34.86 -9.93
CA GLN A 52 -0.93 34.73 -10.63
C GLN A 52 -2.08 34.21 -9.74
N TYR A 53 -1.79 33.69 -8.54
CA TYR A 53 -2.80 33.16 -7.62
C TYR A 53 -2.98 33.99 -6.33
N GLN A 54 -2.43 35.20 -6.25
CA GLN A 54 -2.47 36.01 -5.02
C GLN A 54 -3.92 36.28 -4.54
N GLU A 55 -4.85 36.53 -5.46
CA GLU A 55 -6.26 36.78 -5.14
C GLU A 55 -6.96 35.58 -4.48
N ILE A 56 -6.54 34.36 -4.81
CA ILE A 56 -7.13 33.12 -4.29
C ILE A 56 -6.22 32.39 -3.30
N LYS A 57 -5.15 33.02 -2.83
CA LYS A 57 -4.13 32.40 -1.98
C LYS A 57 -4.69 31.76 -0.71
N GLN A 58 -5.70 32.40 -0.10
CA GLN A 58 -6.39 31.85 1.08
C GLN A 58 -7.16 30.56 0.78
N VAL A 59 -7.76 30.45 -0.41
CA VAL A 59 -8.45 29.24 -0.85
C VAL A 59 -7.43 28.10 -1.03
N ILE A 60 -6.32 28.38 -1.71
CA ILE A 60 -5.24 27.41 -1.93
C ILE A 60 -4.62 26.94 -0.60
N LEU A 61 -4.44 27.85 0.37
CA LEU A 61 -3.99 27.50 1.72
C LEU A 61 -4.97 26.57 2.43
N GLY A 62 -6.27 26.82 2.30
CA GLY A 62 -7.32 25.96 2.84
C GLY A 62 -7.29 24.56 2.22
N GLU A 63 -7.18 24.49 0.89
CA GLU A 63 -7.09 23.23 0.16
C GLU A 63 -5.82 22.44 0.53
N LEU A 64 -4.67 23.12 0.63
CA LEU A 64 -3.41 22.51 1.04
C LEU A 64 -3.55 21.86 2.43
N LYS A 65 -4.12 22.59 3.40
CA LYS A 65 -4.37 22.07 4.75
C LYS A 65 -5.30 20.87 4.74
N ALA A 66 -6.35 20.89 3.92
CA ALA A 66 -7.28 19.77 3.79
C ALA A 66 -6.56 18.52 3.22
N ILE A 67 -5.73 18.69 2.19
CA ILE A 67 -4.94 17.59 1.62
C ILE A 67 -3.93 17.04 2.63
N GLU A 68 -3.26 17.91 3.40
CA GLU A 68 -2.32 17.48 4.45
C GLU A 68 -3.04 16.68 5.55
N ALA A 69 -4.21 17.13 6.02
CA ALA A 69 -5.00 16.38 7.00
C ALA A 69 -5.42 15.00 6.47
N VAL A 70 -5.88 14.92 5.21
CA VAL A 70 -6.24 13.64 4.57
C VAL A 70 -5.02 12.72 4.46
N ILE A 71 -3.84 13.25 4.11
CA ILE A 71 -2.60 12.45 4.06
C ILE A 71 -2.30 11.85 5.44
N ASP A 72 -2.38 12.64 6.51
CA ASP A 72 -2.06 12.20 7.86
C ASP A 72 -3.04 11.11 8.33
N GLU A 73 -4.34 11.34 8.16
CA GLU A 73 -5.41 10.38 8.48
C GLU A 73 -5.26 9.09 7.67
N TYR A 74 -5.00 9.21 6.36
CA TYR A 74 -4.85 8.07 5.46
C TYR A 74 -3.62 7.22 5.82
N THR A 75 -2.49 7.87 6.08
CA THR A 75 -1.24 7.17 6.41
C THR A 75 -1.34 6.45 7.75
N LYS A 76 -2.08 7.03 8.72
CA LYS A 76 -2.43 6.36 9.98
C LYS A 76 -3.39 5.20 9.77
N HIS A 77 -4.46 5.39 9.00
CA HIS A 77 -5.49 4.38 8.76
C HIS A 77 -4.96 3.11 8.08
N PHE A 78 -4.00 3.28 7.17
CA PHE A 78 -3.39 2.17 6.44
C PHE A 78 -2.02 1.74 7.00
N GLU A 79 -1.61 2.27 8.15
CA GLU A 79 -0.34 1.93 8.83
C GLU A 79 0.88 2.02 7.89
N LEU A 80 0.88 3.00 6.98
CA LEU A 80 1.87 3.07 5.89
C LEU A 80 3.27 3.51 6.38
N HIS A 81 3.39 3.94 7.64
CA HIS A 81 4.63 4.41 8.25
C HIS A 81 5.68 3.30 8.45
N GLU A 82 5.28 2.03 8.56
CA GLU A 82 6.18 0.91 8.81
C GLU A 82 6.96 0.45 7.56
N ALA A 83 6.51 0.84 6.37
CA ALA A 83 6.99 0.30 5.10
C ALA A 83 8.39 0.76 4.66
N ILE A 84 8.88 1.87 5.21
CA ILE A 84 10.20 2.40 4.85
C ILE A 84 11.30 1.56 5.50
N VAL A 85 11.03 0.94 6.66
CA VAL A 85 12.01 0.11 7.38
C VAL A 85 12.07 -1.31 6.78
N GLU A 86 10.95 -1.88 6.35
CA GLU A 86 10.93 -3.26 5.83
C GLU A 86 11.56 -3.44 4.44
N LYS A 87 11.64 -2.38 3.62
CA LYS A 87 12.29 -2.48 2.29
C LYS A 87 13.82 -2.59 2.37
N GLY A 88 14.43 -2.32 3.52
CA GLY A 88 15.87 -2.50 3.74
C GLY A 88 16.29 -3.88 4.23
N ALA A 89 15.36 -4.75 4.63
CA ALA A 89 15.69 -5.97 5.38
C ALA A 89 15.64 -7.28 4.57
N CYS A 90 15.16 -7.28 3.32
CA CYS A 90 14.98 -8.51 2.53
C CYS A 90 15.98 -8.71 1.37
N GLN A 91 17.10 -7.99 1.33
CA GLN A 91 18.13 -8.17 0.28
C GLN A 91 19.44 -8.83 0.76
N ILE A 92 19.52 -9.33 2.00
CA ILE A 92 20.79 -9.81 2.57
C ILE A 92 20.99 -11.34 2.51
N ASP A 93 19.97 -12.13 2.15
CA ASP A 93 20.05 -13.59 2.36
C ASP A 93 20.39 -14.44 1.11
N SER A 94 20.99 -13.86 0.06
CA SER A 94 21.31 -14.63 -1.17
C SER A 94 22.75 -14.58 -1.69
N GLU A 95 23.71 -13.93 -1.01
CA GLU A 95 25.11 -13.89 -1.49
C GLU A 95 26.11 -14.78 -0.73
N GLU A 96 25.73 -15.42 0.39
CA GLU A 96 26.69 -16.13 1.24
C GLU A 96 26.85 -17.66 0.97
N LYS A 97 26.75 -18.11 -0.28
CA LYS A 97 27.00 -19.54 -0.63
C LYS A 97 27.94 -19.82 -1.80
N ASN A 98 28.69 -18.85 -2.30
CA ASN A 98 29.71 -19.09 -3.33
C ASN A 98 31.04 -18.45 -2.95
N LYS A 99 31.75 -19.01 -1.96
CA LYS A 99 33.21 -18.83 -1.78
C LYS A 99 33.77 -19.77 -0.70
N GLU A 100 33.48 -21.05 -0.83
CA GLU A 100 34.26 -22.10 -0.15
C GLU A 100 34.35 -23.30 -1.09
N LYS A 101 35.10 -23.09 -2.17
CA LYS A 101 35.63 -24.10 -3.11
C LYS A 101 36.43 -23.37 -4.20
N GLU A 102 37.62 -22.91 -3.83
CA GLU A 102 38.76 -22.87 -4.74
C GLU A 102 40.04 -23.13 -3.93
#